data_AF-X1G9Y4-F1
#
_entry.id   AF-X1G9Y4-F1
#
_cell.length_a   1.000
_cell.length_b   1.000
_cell.length_c   1.000
_cell.angle_alpha   90.00
_cell.angle_beta   90.00
_cell.angle_gamma   90.00
#
_symmetry.space_group_name_H-M   'P 1'
#
loop_
_entity.id
_entity.type
_entity.pdbx_description
1 polymer ?
#
loop_
_entity_poly.entity_id
_entity_poly.type
_entity_poly.pdbx_seq_one_letter_code
_entity_poly.pdbx_strand_id
1 'polypeptide(L)'
;VNVGGTSNIIKAMEMQPQKPRLVYTSSIAIYGDRRKSPLIRTSDPPNPTINDEYAKQKLKCEDLIRSSSLKWVILRLTYIVSPNFIIFHRIC
;
A
#
# COMPACT_ATOMS: atom_id res chain seq x y z
N VAL A 1 6.87 7.15 -10.76
CA VAL A 1 7.52 5.86 -10.44
C VAL A 1 6.52 4.80 -10.00
N ASN A 2 5.81 4.99 -8.87
CA ASN A 2 4.96 3.96 -8.25
C ASN A 2 3.96 3.27 -9.20
N VAL A 3 3.04 4.04 -9.79
CA VAL A 3 1.95 3.48 -10.63
C VAL A 3 2.49 2.78 -11.88
N GLY A 4 3.39 3.44 -12.62
CA GLY A 4 4.01 2.86 -13.82
C GLY A 4 4.87 1.63 -13.49
N GLY A 5 5.63 1.67 -12.39
CA GLY A 5 6.43 0.53 -11.93
C GLY A 5 5.55 -0.67 -11.55
N THR A 6 4.46 -0.45 -10.81
CA THR A 6 3.48 -1.49 -10.50
C THR A 6 2.88 -2.08 -11.78
N SER A 7 2.47 -1.26 -12.75
CA SER A 7 1.94 -1.76 -14.03
C SER A 7 2.95 -2.61 -14.79
N ASN A 8 4.22 -2.19 -14.84
CA ASN A 8 5.28 -2.93 -15.52
C ASN A 8 5.57 -4.28 -14.84
N ILE A 9 5.61 -4.31 -13.51
CA ILE A 9 5.78 -5.55 -12.73
C ILE A 9 4.61 -6.51 -12.97
N ILE A 10 3.37 -6.02 -12.91
CA ILE A 10 2.18 -6.84 -13.19
C ILE A 10 2.29 -7.46 -14.59
N LYS A 11 2.54 -6.66 -15.62
CA LYS A 11 2.70 -7.15 -17.00
C LYS A 11 3.77 -8.23 -17.10
N ALA A 12 4.95 -8.00 -16.50
CA ALA A 12 6.03 -8.97 -16.51
C ALA A 12 5.68 -10.28 -15.79
N MET A 13 4.97 -10.21 -14.66
CA MET A 13 4.52 -11.37 -13.89
C MET A 13 3.44 -12.16 -14.63
N GLU A 14 2.52 -11.49 -15.33
CA GLU A 14 1.43 -12.13 -16.08
C GLU A 14 1.92 -12.89 -17.31
N MET A 15 3.05 -12.46 -17.90
CA MET A 15 3.69 -13.15 -19.02
C MET A 15 4.49 -14.39 -18.60
N GLN A 16 4.67 -14.65 -17.30
CA GLN A 16 5.40 -15.84 -16.86
C GLN A 16 4.57 -17.11 -17.10
N PRO A 17 5.18 -18.20 -17.60
CA PRO A 17 4.49 -19.49 -17.76
C PRO A 17 3.85 -19.98 -16.46
N GLN A 18 4.54 -19.78 -15.33
CA GLN A 18 4.00 -19.95 -13.99
C GLN A 18 3.90 -18.59 -13.30
N LYS A 19 2.69 -18.05 -13.23
CA LYS A 19 2.45 -16.72 -12.63
C LYS A 19 2.83 -16.69 -11.14
N PRO A 20 3.76 -15.82 -10.72
CA PRO A 20 4.11 -15.66 -9.31
C PRO A 20 2.97 -15.01 -8.51
N ARG A 21 3.03 -15.15 -7.18
CA ARG A 21 2.13 -14.44 -6.26
C ARG A 21 2.67 -13.03 -6.00
N LEU A 22 1.80 -12.03 -6.02
CA LEU A 22 2.15 -10.64 -5.74
C LEU A 22 1.82 -10.26 -4.30
N VAL A 23 2.81 -9.79 -3.53
CA VAL A 23 2.58 -9.15 -2.24
C VAL A 23 2.86 -7.67 -2.38
N TYR A 24 1.87 -6.84 -2.10
CA TYR A 24 1.99 -5.39 -2.24
C TYR A 24 1.86 -4.70 -0.89
N THR A 25 2.84 -3.84 -0.59
CA THR A 25 2.87 -3.01 0.60
C THR A 25 2.14 -1.68 0.32
N SER A 26 0.88 -1.65 0.70
CA SER A 26 0.07 -0.43 0.72
C SER A 26 0.14 0.26 2.09
N SER A 27 -0.70 1.26 2.32
CA SER A 27 -0.69 2.09 3.53
C SER A 27 -2.10 2.32 4.06
N ILE A 28 -2.23 2.50 5.38
CA ILE A 28 -3.46 2.99 6.01
C ILE A 28 -3.83 4.41 5.56
N ALA A 29 -2.89 5.18 4.98
CA ALA A 29 -3.13 6.55 4.53
C ALA A 29 -4.26 6.64 3.48
N ILE A 30 -4.55 5.55 2.76
CA ILE A 30 -5.64 5.50 1.78
C ILE A 30 -7.02 5.74 2.41
N TYR A 31 -7.18 5.56 3.72
CA TYR A 31 -8.46 5.79 4.41
C TYR A 31 -8.66 7.27 4.81
N GLY A 32 -7.66 8.13 4.58
CA GLY A 32 -7.73 9.57 4.88
C GLY A 32 -7.80 9.90 6.36
N ASP A 33 -8.41 11.05 6.67
CA ASP A 33 -8.62 11.49 8.05
C ASP A 33 -9.63 10.61 8.78
N ARG A 34 -9.16 10.00 9.87
CA ARG A 34 -9.94 9.09 10.72
C ARG A 34 -10.03 9.58 12.16
N ARG A 35 -9.78 10.87 12.45
CA ARG A 35 -9.85 11.44 13.82
C ARG A 35 -11.18 11.20 14.52
N LYS A 36 -12.30 11.28 13.80
CA LYS A 36 -13.65 11.03 14.34
C LYS A 36 -14.05 9.54 14.30
N SER A 37 -13.33 8.70 13.57
CA SER A 37 -13.63 7.28 13.35
C SER A 37 -12.33 6.46 13.26
N PRO A 38 -11.60 6.31 14.38
CA PRO A 38 -10.20 5.85 14.36
C PRO A 38 -10.05 4.35 14.07
N LEU A 39 -11.10 3.56 14.32
CA LEU A 39 -11.09 2.13 14.05
C LEU A 39 -11.23 1.88 12.54
N ILE A 40 -10.35 1.04 12.00
CA ILE A 40 -10.29 0.71 10.58
C ILE A 40 -10.56 -0.78 10.39
N ARG A 41 -11.47 -1.11 9.47
CA ARG A 41 -11.67 -2.47 8.95
C ARG A 41 -11.19 -2.52 7.50
N THR A 42 -10.85 -3.72 7.03
CA THR A 42 -10.45 -3.93 5.63
C THR A 42 -11.60 -3.67 4.64
N SER A 43 -12.85 -3.79 5.10
CA SER A 43 -14.07 -3.47 4.37
C SER A 43 -14.35 -1.98 4.23
N ASP A 44 -13.64 -1.13 4.97
CA ASP A 44 -13.92 0.31 4.92
C ASP A 44 -13.50 0.89 3.56
N PRO A 45 -14.28 1.84 3.01
CA PRO A 45 -13.96 2.43 1.73
C PRO A 45 -12.69 3.29 1.83
N PRO A 46 -11.77 3.19 0.85
CA PRO A 46 -10.68 4.16 0.72
C PRO A 46 -11.24 5.58 0.52
N ASN A 47 -10.67 6.55 1.22
CA ASN A 47 -11.02 7.95 1.14
C ASN A 47 -9.77 8.83 1.34
N PRO A 48 -8.79 8.77 0.41
CA PRO A 48 -7.54 9.50 0.58
C PRO A 48 -7.79 11.01 0.62
N THR A 49 -7.07 11.72 1.48
CA THR A 49 -7.15 13.18 1.59
C THR A 49 -6.82 13.83 0.24
N ILE A 50 -7.53 14.91 -0.11
CA ILE A 50 -7.43 15.54 -1.44
C ILE A 50 -6.02 16.00 -1.82
N ASN A 51 -5.15 16.31 -0.85
CA ASN A 51 -3.76 16.73 -1.11
C ASN A 51 -2.72 15.64 -0.81
N ASP A 52 -3.16 14.41 -0.52
CA ASP A 52 -2.26 13.28 -0.26
C ASP A 52 -2.01 12.46 -1.53
N GLU A 53 -1.06 12.92 -2.35
CA GLU A 53 -0.66 12.23 -3.58
C GLU A 53 -0.06 10.84 -3.31
N TYR A 54 0.56 10.64 -2.14
CA TYR A 54 1.09 9.34 -1.75
C TYR A 54 -0.05 8.32 -1.58
N ALA A 55 -1.07 8.66 -0.80
CA ALA A 55 -2.24 7.81 -0.58
C ALA A 55 -2.98 7.53 -1.89
N LYS A 56 -3.18 8.55 -2.74
CA LYS A 56 -3.79 8.37 -4.07
C LYS A 56 -3.00 7.43 -4.96
N GLN A 57 -1.66 7.54 -4.98
CA GLN A 57 -0.82 6.64 -5.78
C GLN A 57 -0.87 5.21 -5.25
N LYS A 58 -0.83 5.01 -3.93
CA LYS A 58 -0.98 3.68 -3.32
C LYS A 58 -2.32 3.05 -3.69
N LEU A 59 -3.42 3.81 -3.61
CA LEU A 59 -4.74 3.34 -3.99
C LEU A 59 -4.80 2.95 -5.49
N LYS A 60 -4.28 3.80 -6.38
CA LYS A 60 -4.19 3.48 -7.82
C LYS A 60 -3.40 2.19 -8.09
N CYS A 61 -2.30 1.96 -7.36
CA CYS A 61 -1.55 0.70 -7.45
C CYS A 61 -2.38 -0.49 -6.95
N GLU A 62 -3.14 -0.35 -5.86
CA GLU A 62 -4.04 -1.41 -5.39
C GLU A 62 -5.08 -1.76 -6.47
N ASP A 63 -5.65 -0.76 -7.14
CA ASP A 63 -6.67 -0.97 -8.18
C ASP A 63 -6.09 -1.71 -9.39
N LEU A 64 -4.88 -1.34 -9.84
CA LEU A 64 -4.16 -2.08 -10.88
C LEU A 64 -3.95 -3.54 -10.49
N ILE A 65 -3.53 -3.80 -9.25
CA ILE A 65 -3.29 -5.17 -8.75
C ILE A 65 -4.59 -5.96 -8.70
N ARG A 66 -5.68 -5.35 -8.19
CA ARG A 66 -7.01 -5.97 -8.15
C ARG A 66 -7.54 -6.32 -9.54
N SER A 67 -7.24 -5.50 -10.54
CA SER A 67 -7.63 -5.75 -11.93
C SER A 67 -6.76 -6.78 -12.66
N SER A 68 -5.63 -7.18 -12.07
CA SER A 68 -4.72 -8.16 -12.70
C SER A 68 -5.24 -9.61 -12.54
N SER A 69 -4.71 -10.50 -13.38
CA SER A 69 -4.96 -11.95 -13.30
C SER A 69 -4.10 -12.68 -12.25
N LEU A 70 -3.29 -11.93 -11.48
CA LEU A 70 -2.35 -12.49 -10.51
C LEU A 70 -3.06 -12.89 -9.22
N LYS A 71 -2.53 -13.91 -8.54
CA LYS A 71 -2.87 -14.15 -7.13
C LYS A 71 -2.12 -13.12 -6.28
N TRP A 72 -2.84 -12.34 -5.48
CA TRP A 72 -2.25 -11.23 -4.74
C TRP A 72 -2.64 -11.19 -3.26
N VAL A 73 -1.83 -10.47 -2.48
CA VAL A 73 -2.13 -10.01 -1.12
C VAL A 73 -1.74 -8.54 -1.03
N ILE A 74 -2.65 -7.70 -0.53
CA ILE A 74 -2.40 -6.27 -0.28
C ILE A 74 -2.35 -6.05 1.23
N LEU A 75 -1.22 -5.53 1.72
CA LEU A 75 -1.01 -5.22 3.12
C LEU A 75 -1.09 -3.71 3.31
N ARG A 76 -2.13 -3.22 4.00
CA ARG A 76 -2.30 -1.78 4.30
C ARG A 76 -1.61 -1.45 5.62
N LEU A 77 -0.33 -1.11 5.53
CA LEU A 77 0.57 -0.99 6.69
C LEU A 77 0.50 0.41 7.33
N THR A 78 0.78 0.47 8.63
CA THR A 78 0.96 1.72 9.38
C THR A 78 2.38 2.27 9.17
N TYR A 79 2.81 3.20 10.04
CA TYR A 79 4.22 3.58 10.12
C TYR A 79 5.08 2.37 10.50
N ILE A 80 6.10 2.09 9.69
CA ILE A 80 7.11 1.06 9.93
C ILE A 80 8.45 1.79 10.05
N VAL A 81 9.13 1.57 11.18
CA VAL A 81 10.41 2.23 11.48
C VAL A 81 11.40 1.20 11.97
N SER A 82 12.65 1.35 11.54
CA SER A 82 13.75 0.51 12.03
C SER A 82 14.30 1.10 13.35
N PRO A 83 14.74 0.25 14.29
CA PRO A 83 15.38 0.69 15.53
C PRO A 83 16.56 1.65 15.31
N ASN A 84 17.28 1.51 14.18
CA ASN A 84 18.41 2.37 13.86
C ASN A 84 18.01 3.82 13.56
N PHE A 85 16.73 4.09 13.28
CA PHE A 85 16.19 5.42 13.04
C PHE A 85 15.44 5.99 14.25
N ILE A 86 15.33 5.21 15.33
CA ILE A 86 14.80 5.69 16.61
C ILE A 86 16.00 5.98 17.50
N ILE A 87 16.40 7.26 17.59
CA ILE A 87 17.36 7.69 18.61
C ILE A 87 16.62 7.68 19.95
N PHE A 88 16.67 6.56 20.65
CA PHE A 88 16.47 6.59 22.09
C PHE A 88 17.72 7.25 22.67
N HIS A 89 17.67 8.56 22.95
CA HIS A 89 18.61 9.10 23.92
C HIS A 89 18.45 8.26 25.18
N ARG A 90 19.50 7.52 25.55
CA ARG A 90 19.55 6.75 26.79
C ARG A 90 19.30 7.73 27.92
N ILE A 91 18.07 7.75 28.42
CA ILE A 91 17.76 8.32 29.73
C ILE A 91 18.34 7.30 30.71
N CYS A 92 19.60 7.50 31.06
CA CYS A 92 20.25 6.93 32.23
C CYS A 92 20.65 8.09 33.13
#